data_AF-A0A9P1AG97-F1
#
_entry.id   AF-A0A9P1AG97-F1
#
_cell.length_a   1.000
_cell.length_b   1.000
_cell.length_c   1.000
_cell.angle_alpha   90.00
_cell.angle_beta   90.00
_cell.angle_gamma   90.00
#
_symmetry.space_group_name_H-M   'P 1'
#
loop_
_entity.id
_entity.type
_entity.pdbx_description
1 polymer ?
#
loop_
_entity_poly.entity_id
_entity_poly.type
_entity_poly.pdbx_seq_one_letter_code
_entity_poly.pdbx_strand_id
1 'polypeptide(L)'
;MNRYLSSLFVLDDVDQITVTLWGDEDPIGEKKIDWGQLVDTRDFNAIPFCETPDYIPIMDDMRERTFKELIDISELRSAMCRALGAVGRVTNENMEPRLARLQLKMTVIEYREHLEHCRKEYPSFFIPSKLAQSPAPQHLNQWVHSGGPQMILEYLEAAVKLVEILDKGEHPDIELVGTRTEMATKLIKLIEVQPKRSEGEKLSHFWIVDPIIRSSRAVQTIAAIQVVLRLIEKIMLKLAKNVPTTVPDTFAKGKGKKEKKAAEEATEKALKECKAVIFLEHIRAMHVELRYAGNFLCSHWGQMMAIEDENVPSKVGEDLGKAQLVLEEVRSSVESRIQRSYLNAFEDMQTTVRSRF
;
A
#
# COMPACT_ATOMS: atom_id res chain seq x y z
N MET A 1 7.06 9.06 7.91
CA MET A 1 7.05 7.62 7.52
C MET A 1 6.21 6.75 8.46
N ASN A 2 6.25 6.96 9.78
CA ASN A 2 5.51 6.15 10.75
C ASN A 2 3.97 6.17 10.59
N ARG A 3 3.36 7.32 10.26
CA ARG A 3 1.89 7.41 10.12
C ARG A 3 1.29 6.42 9.12
N TYR A 4 1.98 6.18 8.00
CA TYR A 4 1.54 5.27 6.95
C TYR A 4 1.50 3.84 7.47
N LEU A 5 2.64 3.34 7.96
CA LEU A 5 2.76 1.97 8.45
C LEU A 5 1.88 1.72 9.68
N SER A 6 1.78 2.68 10.61
CA SER A 6 0.88 2.59 11.75
C SER A 6 -0.58 2.43 11.30
N SER A 7 -1.02 3.21 10.33
CA SER A 7 -2.39 3.11 9.81
C SER A 7 -2.65 1.79 9.10
N LEU A 8 -1.67 1.29 8.34
CA LEU A 8 -1.81 0.04 7.61
C LEU A 8 -1.77 -1.20 8.50
N PHE A 9 -0.92 -1.22 9.53
CA PHE A 9 -0.58 -2.45 10.24
C PHE A 9 -0.81 -2.44 11.75
N VAL A 10 -1.01 -1.27 12.36
CA VAL A 10 -1.12 -1.14 13.83
C VAL A 10 -2.52 -0.73 14.27
N LEU A 11 -3.17 0.20 13.56
CA LEU A 11 -4.47 0.76 13.97
C LEU A 11 -5.65 -0.02 13.39
N ASP A 12 -6.52 -0.58 14.23
CA ASP A 12 -7.67 -1.37 13.75
C ASP A 12 -8.94 -0.54 13.52
N ASP A 13 -9.08 0.53 14.30
CA ASP A 13 -10.21 1.46 14.26
C ASP A 13 -10.14 2.40 13.04
N VAL A 14 -11.23 2.46 12.28
CA VAL A 14 -11.31 3.22 11.02
C VAL A 14 -11.18 4.73 11.25
N ASP A 15 -11.66 5.23 12.38
CA ASP A 15 -11.60 6.65 12.69
C ASP A 15 -10.17 7.04 13.10
N GLN A 16 -9.50 6.22 13.91
CA GLN A 16 -8.08 6.40 14.23
C GLN A 16 -7.18 6.30 13.01
N ILE A 17 -7.44 5.34 12.11
CA ILE A 17 -6.78 5.23 10.81
C ILE A 17 -6.95 6.54 10.03
N THR A 18 -8.17 7.05 9.94
CA THR A 18 -8.49 8.29 9.20
C THR A 18 -7.72 9.49 9.76
N VAL A 19 -7.74 9.68 11.09
CA VAL A 19 -7.04 10.76 11.77
C VAL A 19 -5.52 10.65 11.58
N THR A 20 -4.96 9.45 11.71
CA THR A 20 -3.51 9.22 11.60
C THR A 20 -3.00 9.41 10.17
N LEU A 21 -3.75 8.94 9.16
CA LEU A 21 -3.42 9.12 7.76
C LEU A 21 -3.46 10.60 7.35
N TRP A 22 -4.48 11.32 7.81
CA TRP A 22 -4.60 12.75 7.57
C TRP A 22 -3.45 13.52 8.22
N GLY A 23 -3.17 13.24 9.50
CA GLY A 23 -2.17 13.95 10.30
C GLY A 23 -2.56 15.41 10.57
N ASP A 24 -1.58 16.21 10.98
CA ASP A 24 -1.78 17.62 11.33
C ASP A 24 -1.55 18.59 10.16
N GLU A 25 -1.25 18.06 8.98
CA GLU A 25 -1.02 18.83 7.76
C GLU A 25 -2.36 19.26 7.15
N ASP A 26 -2.55 20.57 6.98
CA ASP A 26 -3.69 21.11 6.25
C ASP A 26 -3.30 21.34 4.78
N PRO A 27 -3.90 20.65 3.79
CA PRO A 27 -3.62 20.87 2.38
C PRO A 27 -4.06 22.24 1.86
N ILE A 28 -4.84 22.99 2.64
CA ILE A 28 -5.32 24.35 2.31
C ILE A 28 -4.73 25.39 3.30
N GLY A 29 -3.96 24.97 4.30
CA GLY A 29 -3.50 25.81 5.41
C GLY A 29 -1.99 26.00 5.51
N GLU A 30 -1.57 26.74 6.53
CA GLU A 30 -0.19 27.20 6.77
C GLU A 30 0.81 26.10 7.19
N LYS A 31 0.35 24.85 7.36
CA LYS A 31 1.14 23.72 7.90
C LYS A 31 1.52 22.67 6.85
N LYS A 32 1.68 23.06 5.58
CA LYS A 32 2.19 22.16 4.54
C LYS A 32 3.72 22.07 4.65
N ILE A 33 4.28 20.86 4.53
CA ILE A 33 5.74 20.70 4.41
C ILE A 33 6.19 21.42 3.15
N ASP A 34 7.17 22.32 3.31
CA ASP A 34 7.88 22.91 2.19
C ASP A 34 9.01 21.96 1.76
N TRP A 35 8.68 21.08 0.82
CA TRP A 35 9.62 20.08 0.28
C TRP A 35 10.86 20.72 -0.36
N GLY A 36 10.75 21.97 -0.84
CA GLY A 36 11.85 22.70 -1.47
C GLY A 36 12.86 23.30 -0.50
N GLN A 37 12.54 23.39 0.80
CA GLN A 37 13.41 23.93 1.84
C GLN A 37 14.08 22.84 2.70
N LEU A 38 13.91 21.57 2.32
CA LEU A 38 14.53 20.46 3.05
C LEU A 38 16.04 20.45 2.83
N VAL A 39 16.79 20.18 3.90
CA VAL A 39 18.25 20.07 3.90
C VAL A 39 18.64 18.65 4.29
N ASP A 40 19.57 18.07 3.53
CA ASP A 40 20.11 16.76 3.86
C ASP A 40 21.08 16.88 5.06
N THR A 41 20.69 16.28 6.18
CA THR A 41 21.47 16.27 7.43
C THR A 41 21.98 14.89 7.79
N ARG A 42 21.86 13.91 6.87
CA ARG A 42 22.36 12.55 7.09
C ARG A 42 23.88 12.54 7.24
N ASP A 43 24.37 11.73 8.16
CA ASP A 43 25.81 11.57 8.38
C ASP A 43 26.42 10.62 7.33
N PHE A 44 27.05 11.21 6.30
CA PHE A 44 27.77 10.48 5.27
C PHE A 44 29.24 10.18 5.63
N ASN A 45 29.68 10.55 6.84
CA ASN A 45 31.06 10.37 7.30
C ASN A 45 31.18 9.25 8.35
N ALA A 46 30.08 8.60 8.71
CA ALA A 46 30.06 7.48 9.65
C ALA A 46 30.91 6.29 9.17
N ILE A 47 30.98 6.05 7.85
CA ILE A 47 31.88 5.05 7.25
C ILE A 47 33.13 5.79 6.76
N PRO A 48 34.35 5.38 7.19
CA PRO A 48 35.57 5.99 6.72
C PRO A 48 35.68 6.01 5.20
N PHE A 49 35.97 7.18 4.65
CA PHE A 49 36.21 7.37 3.22
C PHE A 49 37.66 7.02 2.90
N CYS A 50 37.87 5.88 2.22
CA CYS A 50 39.19 5.34 1.88
C CYS A 50 39.50 5.44 0.38
N GLU A 51 38.64 6.09 -0.40
CA GLU A 51 38.75 6.16 -1.86
C GLU A 51 39.68 7.31 -2.32
N THR A 52 40.11 7.25 -3.59
CA THR A 52 40.92 8.31 -4.19
C THR A 52 40.10 9.59 -4.45
N PRO A 53 40.74 10.77 -4.60
CA PRO A 53 40.04 12.03 -4.90
C PRO A 53 39.12 11.97 -6.13
N ASP A 54 39.40 11.09 -7.09
CA ASP A 54 38.59 10.91 -8.30
C ASP A 54 37.16 10.41 -8.01
N TYR A 55 36.93 9.83 -6.83
CA TYR A 55 35.62 9.35 -6.39
C TYR A 55 34.78 10.40 -5.66
N ILE A 56 35.36 11.56 -5.30
CA ILE A 56 34.62 12.64 -4.63
C ILE A 56 33.45 13.14 -5.51
N PRO A 57 33.64 13.44 -6.81
CA PRO A 57 32.53 13.88 -7.66
C PRO A 57 31.43 12.83 -7.80
N ILE A 58 31.79 11.54 -7.80
CA ILE A 58 30.83 10.44 -7.87
C ILE A 58 30.01 10.39 -6.58
N MET A 59 30.64 10.56 -5.42
CA MET A 59 29.96 10.58 -4.13
C MET A 59 29.03 11.77 -3.98
N ASP A 60 29.43 12.96 -4.43
CA ASP A 60 28.60 14.16 -4.36
C ASP A 60 27.36 14.05 -5.27
N ASP A 61 27.54 13.57 -6.50
CA ASP A 61 26.43 13.25 -7.40
C ASP A 61 25.47 12.19 -6.81
N MET A 62 26.01 11.18 -6.12
CA MET A 62 25.17 10.18 -5.43
C MET A 62 24.41 10.76 -4.23
N ARG A 63 25.04 11.64 -3.45
CA ARG A 63 24.37 12.34 -2.33
C ARG A 63 23.21 13.17 -2.83
N GLU A 64 23.42 13.97 -3.87
CA GLU A 64 22.39 14.80 -4.49
C GLU A 64 21.23 13.95 -5.02
N ARG A 65 21.53 12.92 -5.82
CA ARG A 65 20.50 12.03 -6.40
C ARG A 65 19.71 11.28 -5.33
N THR A 66 20.37 10.72 -4.32
CA THR A 66 19.65 9.99 -3.25
C THR A 66 18.89 10.93 -2.34
N PHE A 67 19.35 12.17 -2.14
CA PHE A 67 18.58 13.16 -1.39
C PHE A 67 17.30 13.56 -2.13
N LYS A 68 17.40 13.83 -3.44
CA LYS A 68 16.23 14.07 -4.30
C LYS A 68 15.25 12.90 -4.26
N GLU A 69 15.76 11.66 -4.41
CA GLU A 69 14.94 10.46 -4.33
C GLU A 69 14.23 10.32 -2.97
N LEU A 70 14.90 10.70 -1.88
CA LEU A 70 14.35 10.69 -0.53
C LEU A 70 13.25 11.74 -0.34
N ILE A 71 13.38 12.93 -0.94
CA ILE A 71 12.33 13.94 -0.96
C ILE A 71 11.12 13.40 -1.74
N ASP A 72 11.35 12.94 -2.97
CA ASP A 72 10.27 12.51 -3.87
C ASP A 72 9.48 11.33 -3.31
N ILE A 73 10.15 10.32 -2.72
CA ILE A 73 9.47 9.18 -2.09
C ILE A 73 8.67 9.61 -0.84
N SER A 74 9.18 10.61 -0.10
CA SER A 74 8.54 11.11 1.10
C SER A 74 7.30 11.95 0.76
N GLU A 75 7.40 12.80 -0.26
CA GLU A 75 6.29 13.58 -0.79
C GLU A 75 5.22 12.67 -1.39
N LEU A 76 5.60 11.66 -2.18
CA LEU A 76 4.67 10.67 -2.75
C LEU A 76 3.87 9.95 -1.66
N ARG A 77 4.56 9.49 -0.61
CA ARG A 77 3.90 8.86 0.53
C ARG A 77 3.04 9.83 1.32
N SER A 78 3.46 11.08 1.44
CA SER A 78 2.68 12.11 2.12
C SER A 78 1.37 12.38 1.37
N ALA A 79 1.44 12.59 0.06
CA ALA A 79 0.28 12.77 -0.81
C ALA A 79 -0.66 11.55 -0.74
N MET A 80 -0.11 10.34 -0.82
CA MET A 80 -0.88 9.10 -0.66
C MET A 80 -1.58 9.02 0.71
N CYS A 81 -0.90 9.31 1.82
CA CYS A 81 -1.51 9.31 3.16
C CYS A 81 -2.68 10.29 3.24
N ARG A 82 -2.49 11.52 2.73
CA ARG A 82 -3.52 12.56 2.75
C ARG A 82 -4.72 12.16 1.89
N ALA A 83 -4.49 11.57 0.72
CA ALA A 83 -5.56 11.05 -0.13
C ALA A 83 -6.35 9.92 0.56
N LEU A 84 -5.66 8.95 1.18
CA LEU A 84 -6.31 7.88 1.96
C LEU A 84 -7.12 8.46 3.13
N GLY A 85 -6.54 9.37 3.91
CA GLY A 85 -7.21 10.03 5.04
C GLY A 85 -8.41 10.88 4.61
N ALA A 86 -8.34 11.54 3.46
CA ALA A 86 -9.43 12.35 2.93
C ALA A 86 -10.70 11.53 2.66
N VAL A 87 -10.56 10.27 2.20
CA VAL A 87 -11.70 9.36 2.00
C VAL A 87 -12.49 9.19 3.29
N GLY A 88 -11.81 8.92 4.41
CA GLY A 88 -12.48 8.76 5.71
C GLY A 88 -13.16 10.03 6.20
N ARG A 89 -12.55 11.19 5.93
CA ARG A 89 -13.05 12.50 6.38
C ARG A 89 -14.34 12.93 5.68
N VAL A 90 -14.67 12.41 4.50
CA VAL A 90 -15.98 12.65 3.84
C VAL A 90 -17.15 12.30 4.75
N THR A 91 -16.96 11.31 5.63
CA THR A 91 -18.02 10.81 6.52
C THR A 91 -17.93 11.35 7.95
N ASN A 92 -17.03 12.30 8.21
CA ASN A 92 -16.81 12.90 9.53
C ASN A 92 -17.87 13.98 9.80
N GLU A 93 -18.56 13.85 10.94
CA GLU A 93 -19.67 14.72 11.32
C GLU A 93 -19.24 16.14 11.68
N ASN A 94 -17.99 16.32 12.10
CA ASN A 94 -17.45 17.62 12.52
C ASN A 94 -16.87 18.44 11.36
N MET A 95 -17.02 17.97 10.12
CA MET A 95 -16.43 18.59 8.94
C MET A 95 -17.51 19.10 7.98
N GLU A 96 -17.31 20.30 7.45
CA GLU A 96 -18.21 20.81 6.41
C GLU A 96 -18.19 19.86 5.20
N PRO A 97 -19.35 19.32 4.77
CA PRO A 97 -19.37 18.28 3.75
C PRO A 97 -18.79 18.75 2.40
N ARG A 98 -18.99 20.02 2.03
CA ARG A 98 -18.45 20.57 0.76
C ARG A 98 -16.92 20.63 0.79
N LEU A 99 -16.35 21.08 1.90
CA LEU A 99 -14.91 21.13 2.11
C LEU A 99 -14.30 19.72 2.08
N ALA A 100 -14.94 18.73 2.72
CA ALA A 100 -14.46 17.35 2.74
C ALA A 100 -14.32 16.76 1.32
N ARG A 101 -15.32 17.00 0.47
CA ARG A 101 -15.31 16.57 -0.94
C ARG A 101 -14.22 17.27 -1.75
N LEU A 102 -14.06 18.58 -1.54
CA LEU A 102 -13.02 19.35 -2.21
C LEU A 102 -11.63 18.83 -1.84
N GLN A 103 -11.37 18.62 -0.54
CA GLN A 103 -10.11 18.09 -0.06
C GLN A 103 -9.83 16.67 -0.55
N LEU A 104 -10.85 15.81 -0.65
CA LEU A 104 -10.71 14.50 -1.28
C LEU A 104 -10.26 14.63 -2.73
N LYS A 105 -10.93 15.46 -3.55
CA LYS A 105 -10.54 15.65 -4.95
C LYS A 105 -9.12 16.20 -5.09
N MET A 106 -8.78 17.23 -4.33
CA MET A 106 -7.47 17.87 -4.37
C MET A 106 -6.35 16.90 -4.00
N THR A 107 -6.49 16.17 -2.89
CA THR A 107 -5.45 15.24 -2.42
C THR A 107 -5.24 14.06 -3.38
N VAL A 108 -6.31 13.57 -4.01
CA VAL A 108 -6.20 12.53 -5.05
C VAL A 108 -5.49 13.05 -6.31
N ILE A 109 -5.76 14.30 -6.71
CA ILE A 109 -5.05 14.95 -7.83
C ILE A 109 -3.57 15.11 -7.50
N GLU A 110 -3.22 15.64 -6.33
CA GLU A 110 -1.83 15.80 -5.91
C GLU A 110 -1.08 14.45 -5.89
N TYR A 111 -1.72 13.39 -5.40
CA TYR A 111 -1.11 12.05 -5.44
C TYR A 111 -0.87 11.55 -6.86
N ARG A 112 -1.83 11.76 -7.78
CA ARG A 112 -1.67 11.41 -9.19
C ARG A 112 -0.53 12.17 -9.85
N GLU A 113 -0.52 13.49 -9.72
CA GLU A 113 0.49 14.36 -10.33
C GLU A 113 1.90 14.01 -9.85
N HIS A 114 2.07 13.77 -8.54
CA HIS A 114 3.38 13.41 -8.00
C HIS A 114 3.80 11.98 -8.37
N LEU A 115 2.86 11.04 -8.49
CA LEU A 115 3.14 9.70 -9.01
C LEU A 115 3.61 9.77 -10.46
N GLU A 116 2.96 10.56 -11.31
CA GLU A 116 3.36 10.78 -12.69
C GLU A 116 4.73 11.46 -12.80
N HIS A 117 4.99 12.46 -11.96
CA HIS A 117 6.31 13.07 -11.83
C HIS A 117 7.39 12.03 -11.52
N CYS A 118 7.20 11.22 -10.47
CA CYS A 118 8.16 10.21 -10.08
C CYS A 118 8.37 9.15 -11.18
N ARG A 119 7.31 8.73 -11.90
CA ARG A 119 7.44 7.77 -13.00
C ARG A 119 8.23 8.33 -14.18
N LYS A 120 8.16 9.64 -14.41
CA LYS A 120 8.92 10.32 -15.47
C LYS A 120 10.37 10.54 -15.07
N GLU A 121 10.62 10.92 -13.82
CA GLU A 121 11.95 11.23 -13.30
C GLU A 121 12.80 9.96 -13.09
N TYR A 122 12.19 8.89 -12.57
CA TYR A 122 12.90 7.67 -12.20
C TYR A 122 12.65 6.55 -13.23
N PRO A 123 13.66 6.14 -14.00
CA PRO A 123 13.50 5.08 -15.01
C PRO A 123 13.23 3.72 -14.36
N SER A 124 12.63 2.79 -15.10
CA SER A 124 12.24 1.46 -14.58
C SER A 124 13.41 0.54 -14.23
N PHE A 125 14.63 0.87 -14.65
CA PHE A 125 15.84 0.13 -14.30
C PHE A 125 16.55 0.74 -13.09
N PHE A 126 17.22 -0.10 -12.30
CA PHE A 126 17.97 0.33 -11.13
C PHE A 126 19.37 0.80 -11.53
N ILE A 127 19.79 1.93 -10.96
CA ILE A 127 21.17 2.44 -11.08
C ILE A 127 21.89 2.08 -9.78
N PRO A 128 22.78 1.08 -9.78
CA PRO A 128 23.41 0.61 -8.56
C PRO A 128 24.37 1.65 -7.97
N SER A 129 24.48 1.60 -6.64
CA SER A 129 25.53 2.32 -5.92
C SER A 129 26.89 1.75 -6.27
N LYS A 130 27.86 2.63 -6.55
CA LYS A 130 29.20 2.21 -6.99
C LYS A 130 30.18 2.02 -5.84
N LEU A 131 29.88 2.55 -4.66
CA LEU A 131 30.76 2.51 -3.48
C LEU A 131 30.00 2.07 -2.23
N ALA A 132 30.72 1.47 -1.29
CA ALA A 132 30.14 1.01 -0.02
C ALA A 132 29.74 2.18 0.90
N GLN A 133 30.43 3.33 0.79
CA GLN A 133 30.13 4.57 1.53
C GLN A 133 28.98 5.36 0.90
N SER A 134 28.49 4.94 -0.26
CA SER A 134 27.41 5.64 -0.95
C SER A 134 26.13 5.68 -0.10
N PRO A 135 25.33 6.75 -0.21
CA PRO A 135 24.00 6.78 0.37
C PRO A 135 23.18 5.57 -0.07
N ALA A 136 22.42 4.96 0.84
CA ALA A 136 21.53 3.87 0.48
C ALA A 136 20.38 4.38 -0.43
N PRO A 137 20.19 3.78 -1.63
CA PRO A 137 19.11 4.16 -2.52
C PRO A 137 17.75 3.87 -1.89
N GLN A 138 16.74 4.66 -2.25
CA GLN A 138 15.38 4.50 -1.71
C GLN A 138 14.52 3.53 -2.54
N HIS A 139 15.04 3.08 -3.69
CA HIS A 139 14.37 2.18 -4.63
C HIS A 139 12.99 2.71 -5.07
N LEU A 140 12.88 4.03 -5.25
CA LEU A 140 11.64 4.68 -5.65
C LEU A 140 11.19 4.19 -7.02
N ASN A 141 12.13 3.98 -7.94
CA ASN A 141 11.87 3.40 -9.25
C ASN A 141 11.13 2.06 -9.19
N GLN A 142 11.60 1.13 -8.35
CA GLN A 142 10.98 -0.18 -8.17
C GLN A 142 9.55 -0.03 -7.64
N TRP A 143 9.31 0.95 -6.77
CA TRP A 143 8.00 1.18 -6.18
C TRP A 143 7.01 1.79 -7.17
N VAL A 144 7.36 2.89 -7.85
CA VAL A 144 6.43 3.58 -8.78
C VAL A 144 6.11 2.78 -10.02
N HIS A 145 6.99 1.86 -10.43
CA HIS A 145 6.78 0.96 -11.56
C HIS A 145 6.25 -0.43 -11.17
N SER A 146 6.04 -0.71 -9.87
CA SER A 146 5.47 -2.00 -9.40
C SER A 146 3.98 -2.18 -9.73
N GLY A 147 3.29 -1.14 -10.19
CA GLY A 147 1.84 -1.13 -10.35
C GLY A 147 1.06 -0.91 -9.05
N GLY A 148 1.71 -1.07 -7.88
CA GLY A 148 1.06 -0.91 -6.58
C GLY A 148 0.52 0.50 -6.31
N PRO A 149 1.32 1.57 -6.46
CA PRO A 149 0.85 2.95 -6.33
C PRO A 149 -0.30 3.29 -7.28
N GLN A 150 -0.23 2.80 -8.52
CA GLN A 150 -1.29 2.99 -9.52
C GLN A 150 -2.59 2.32 -9.11
N MET A 151 -2.53 1.08 -8.59
CA MET A 151 -3.70 0.38 -8.09
C MET A 151 -4.35 1.14 -6.92
N ILE A 152 -3.57 1.70 -5.99
CA ILE A 152 -4.09 2.55 -4.90
C ILE A 152 -4.80 3.79 -5.46
N LEU A 153 -4.21 4.44 -6.48
CA LEU A 153 -4.81 5.62 -7.12
C LEU A 153 -6.18 5.30 -7.73
N GLU A 154 -6.32 4.17 -8.42
CA GLU A 154 -7.59 3.76 -9.02
C GLU A 154 -8.72 3.62 -7.99
N TYR A 155 -8.44 3.03 -6.81
CA TYR A 155 -9.43 2.94 -5.73
C TYR A 155 -9.74 4.30 -5.08
N LEU A 156 -8.75 5.19 -5.00
CA LEU A 156 -8.97 6.57 -4.54
C LEU A 156 -9.85 7.36 -5.52
N GLU A 157 -9.63 7.21 -6.81
CA GLU A 157 -10.49 7.80 -7.85
C GLU A 157 -11.90 7.21 -7.85
N ALA A 158 -12.03 5.90 -7.58
CA ALA A 158 -13.32 5.25 -7.36
C ALA A 158 -14.05 5.86 -6.16
N ALA A 159 -13.35 6.15 -5.06
CA ALA A 159 -13.93 6.82 -3.90
C ALA A 159 -14.42 8.25 -4.22
N VAL A 160 -13.66 9.03 -4.99
CA VAL A 160 -14.10 10.37 -5.47
C VAL A 160 -15.41 10.26 -6.23
N LYS A 161 -15.45 9.39 -7.25
CA LYS A 161 -16.63 9.18 -8.09
C LYS A 161 -17.82 8.64 -7.29
N LEU A 162 -17.57 7.75 -6.32
CA LEU A 162 -18.63 7.20 -5.48
C LEU A 162 -19.37 8.31 -4.72
N VAL A 163 -18.63 9.23 -4.12
CA VAL A 163 -19.23 10.35 -3.38
C VAL A 163 -20.08 11.21 -4.31
N GLU A 164 -19.62 11.46 -5.53
CA GLU A 164 -20.41 12.21 -6.53
C GLU A 164 -21.70 11.49 -6.95
N ILE A 165 -21.67 10.17 -7.09
CA ILE A 165 -22.84 9.34 -7.42
C ILE A 165 -23.86 9.40 -6.28
N LEU A 166 -23.41 9.18 -5.05
CA LEU A 166 -24.28 9.16 -3.88
C LEU A 166 -24.87 10.55 -3.57
N ASP A 167 -24.14 11.63 -3.84
CA ASP A 167 -24.65 13.00 -3.72
C ASP A 167 -25.77 13.32 -4.70
N LYS A 168 -25.77 12.68 -5.87
CA LYS A 168 -26.85 12.79 -6.85
C LYS A 168 -28.06 11.93 -6.49
N GLY A 169 -27.96 11.11 -5.43
CA GLY A 169 -28.99 10.14 -5.06
C GLY A 169 -29.05 8.94 -6.01
N GLU A 170 -27.96 8.66 -6.72
CA GLU A 170 -27.84 7.56 -7.67
C GLU A 170 -27.23 6.31 -7.02
N HIS A 171 -27.50 5.14 -7.60
CA HIS A 171 -26.88 3.89 -7.15
C HIS A 171 -25.53 3.68 -7.83
N PRO A 172 -24.48 3.27 -7.10
CA PRO A 172 -23.19 2.93 -7.70
C PRO A 172 -23.25 1.60 -8.45
N ASP A 173 -22.38 1.46 -9.46
CA ASP A 173 -22.15 0.23 -10.20
C ASP A 173 -20.89 -0.50 -9.69
N ILE A 174 -20.87 -1.83 -9.77
CA ILE A 174 -19.73 -2.67 -9.38
C ILE A 174 -18.47 -2.35 -10.21
N GLU A 175 -18.65 -1.89 -11.45
CA GLU A 175 -17.55 -1.50 -12.34
C GLU A 175 -16.70 -0.35 -11.76
N LEU A 176 -17.27 0.44 -10.83
CA LEU A 176 -16.58 1.56 -10.22
C LEU A 176 -15.30 1.17 -9.48
N VAL A 177 -15.29 -0.02 -8.86
CA VAL A 177 -14.14 -0.57 -8.12
C VAL A 177 -13.45 -1.72 -8.88
N GLY A 178 -13.93 -2.02 -10.10
CA GLY A 178 -13.47 -3.12 -10.95
C GLY A 178 -14.06 -4.47 -10.55
N THR A 179 -13.66 -5.54 -11.26
CA THR A 179 -14.10 -6.91 -10.95
C THR A 179 -13.10 -7.65 -10.04
N ARG A 180 -13.55 -8.75 -9.41
CA ARG A 180 -12.65 -9.65 -8.64
C ARG A 180 -11.52 -10.20 -9.51
N THR A 181 -11.84 -10.58 -10.75
CA THR A 181 -10.87 -11.12 -11.71
C THR A 181 -9.82 -10.08 -12.10
N GLU A 182 -10.23 -8.83 -12.31
CA GLU A 182 -9.30 -7.72 -12.57
C GLU A 182 -8.39 -7.47 -11.37
N MET A 183 -8.95 -7.44 -10.16
CA MET A 183 -8.17 -7.31 -8.92
C MET A 183 -7.15 -8.45 -8.81
N ALA A 184 -7.57 -9.71 -8.96
CA ALA A 184 -6.68 -10.87 -8.90
C ALA A 184 -5.57 -10.77 -9.95
N THR A 185 -5.88 -10.33 -11.17
CA THR A 185 -4.88 -10.14 -12.25
C THR A 185 -3.85 -9.07 -11.88
N LYS A 186 -4.30 -7.93 -11.31
CA LYS A 186 -3.41 -6.85 -10.86
C LYS A 186 -2.53 -7.31 -9.69
N LEU A 187 -3.10 -8.05 -8.74
CA LEU A 187 -2.37 -8.62 -7.60
C LEU A 187 -1.35 -9.65 -8.05
N ILE A 188 -1.66 -10.51 -9.02
CA ILE A 188 -0.69 -11.44 -9.61
C ILE A 188 0.48 -10.67 -10.20
N LYS A 189 0.26 -9.60 -10.98
CA LYS A 189 1.35 -8.78 -11.55
C LYS A 189 2.21 -8.08 -10.49
N LEU A 190 1.60 -7.68 -9.37
CA LEU A 190 2.28 -7.09 -8.22
C LEU A 190 3.20 -8.10 -7.52
N ILE A 191 2.84 -9.39 -7.59
CA ILE A 191 3.50 -10.51 -6.87
C ILE A 191 4.40 -11.34 -7.78
N GLU A 192 4.18 -11.37 -9.10
CA GLU A 192 5.03 -12.01 -10.11
C GLU A 192 6.36 -11.30 -10.21
N VAL A 193 7.19 -11.64 -9.25
CA VAL A 193 8.44 -10.97 -9.00
C VAL A 193 9.46 -12.04 -8.67
N GLN A 194 9.67 -12.95 -9.61
CA GLN A 194 10.96 -13.52 -9.98
C GLN A 194 10.78 -14.25 -11.32
N PRO A 195 11.80 -14.25 -12.19
CA PRO A 195 11.78 -15.19 -13.31
C PRO A 195 11.61 -16.60 -12.76
N LYS A 196 10.80 -17.44 -13.42
CA LYS A 196 10.82 -18.90 -13.20
C LYS A 196 12.27 -19.35 -13.43
N ARG A 197 13.02 -19.58 -12.35
CA ARG A 197 14.41 -20.04 -12.45
C ARG A 197 14.42 -21.51 -12.81
N SER A 198 15.41 -21.89 -13.59
CA SER A 198 15.63 -23.30 -13.94
C SER A 198 16.19 -24.01 -12.70
N GLU A 199 15.76 -25.24 -12.45
CA GLU A 199 16.31 -26.07 -11.38
C GLU A 199 17.84 -26.19 -11.56
N GLY A 200 18.62 -25.81 -10.54
CA GLY A 200 20.10 -25.84 -10.57
C GLY A 200 20.81 -24.54 -10.97
N GLU A 201 20.10 -23.43 -11.20
CA GLU A 201 20.72 -22.13 -11.44
C GLU A 201 21.41 -21.58 -10.17
N LYS A 202 22.71 -21.24 -10.26
CA LYS A 202 23.46 -20.68 -9.12
C LYS A 202 22.89 -19.32 -8.72
N LEU A 203 22.55 -19.17 -7.44
CA LEU A 203 22.05 -17.92 -6.88
C LEU A 203 23.17 -16.88 -6.84
N SER A 204 22.90 -15.66 -7.29
CA SER A 204 23.83 -14.54 -7.10
C SER A 204 23.92 -14.19 -5.61
N HIS A 205 25.08 -13.74 -5.14
CA HIS A 205 25.19 -13.16 -3.81
C HIS A 205 24.13 -12.07 -3.60
N PHE A 206 23.47 -12.08 -2.44
CA PHE A 206 22.42 -11.12 -2.07
C PHE A 206 21.18 -11.09 -2.99
N TRP A 207 20.90 -12.16 -3.75
CA TRP A 207 19.73 -12.23 -4.65
C TRP A 207 18.39 -12.00 -3.94
N ILE A 208 18.32 -12.22 -2.62
CA ILE A 208 17.10 -12.11 -1.81
C ILE A 208 16.69 -10.65 -1.55
N VAL A 209 17.58 -9.66 -1.70
CA VAL A 209 17.32 -8.24 -1.40
C VAL A 209 16.17 -7.65 -2.23
N ASP A 210 16.23 -7.80 -3.55
CA ASP A 210 15.19 -7.29 -4.45
C ASP A 210 13.82 -7.92 -4.16
N PRO A 211 13.71 -9.24 -4.00
CA PRO A 211 12.48 -9.88 -3.54
C PRO A 211 11.97 -9.40 -2.19
N ILE A 212 12.86 -9.15 -1.21
CA ILE A 212 12.46 -8.58 0.09
C ILE A 212 11.75 -7.25 -0.11
N ILE A 213 12.36 -6.36 -0.88
CA ILE A 213 11.82 -5.03 -1.13
C ILE A 213 10.47 -5.15 -1.84
N ARG A 214 10.38 -5.96 -2.90
CA ARG A 214 9.18 -6.05 -3.72
C ARG A 214 8.01 -6.74 -2.98
N SER A 215 8.27 -7.81 -2.23
CA SER A 215 7.25 -8.43 -1.35
C SER A 215 6.76 -7.47 -0.27
N SER A 216 7.67 -6.69 0.35
CA SER A 216 7.28 -5.66 1.32
C SER A 216 6.38 -4.59 0.70
N ARG A 217 6.68 -4.14 -0.53
CA ARG A 217 5.81 -3.20 -1.27
C ARG A 217 4.47 -3.81 -1.61
N ALA A 218 4.44 -5.07 -2.04
CA ALA A 218 3.21 -5.77 -2.36
C ALA A 218 2.27 -5.85 -1.15
N VAL A 219 2.79 -6.21 0.02
CA VAL A 219 2.02 -6.24 1.28
C VAL A 219 1.53 -4.84 1.68
N GLN A 220 2.37 -3.82 1.58
CA GLN A 220 1.95 -2.43 1.84
C GLN A 220 0.83 -1.98 0.89
N THR A 221 0.89 -2.35 -0.39
CA THR A 221 -0.15 -2.05 -1.38
C THR A 221 -1.46 -2.76 -1.04
N ILE A 222 -1.41 -4.05 -0.71
CA ILE A 222 -2.60 -4.82 -0.31
C ILE A 222 -3.26 -4.19 0.90
N ALA A 223 -2.48 -3.86 1.93
CA ALA A 223 -2.98 -3.22 3.14
C ALA A 223 -3.55 -1.82 2.87
N ALA A 224 -2.94 -1.03 1.99
CA ALA A 224 -3.47 0.28 1.61
C ALA A 224 -4.81 0.17 0.87
N ILE A 225 -4.93 -0.73 -0.10
CA ILE A 225 -6.20 -0.97 -0.82
C ILE A 225 -7.27 -1.45 0.15
N GLN A 226 -6.91 -2.34 1.07
CA GLN A 226 -7.81 -2.80 2.12
C GLN A 226 -8.32 -1.64 2.98
N VAL A 227 -7.46 -0.69 3.37
CA VAL A 227 -7.89 0.51 4.09
C VAL A 227 -8.85 1.34 3.24
N VAL A 228 -8.54 1.59 1.96
CA VAL A 228 -9.45 2.35 1.08
C VAL A 228 -10.81 1.69 0.96
N LEU A 229 -10.86 0.37 0.74
CA LEU A 229 -12.12 -0.37 0.63
C LEU A 229 -12.97 -0.29 1.90
N ARG A 230 -12.36 -0.32 3.10
CA ARG A 230 -13.09 -0.09 4.37
C ARG A 230 -13.67 1.32 4.45
N LEU A 231 -12.91 2.32 4.01
CA LEU A 231 -13.37 3.71 4.01
C LEU A 231 -14.50 3.91 2.98
N ILE A 232 -14.42 3.25 1.83
CA ILE A 232 -15.50 3.18 0.82
C ILE A 232 -16.74 2.49 1.41
N GLU A 233 -16.58 1.37 2.12
CA GLU A 233 -17.69 0.68 2.81
C GLU A 233 -18.38 1.63 3.80
N LYS A 234 -17.60 2.39 4.58
CA LYS A 234 -18.12 3.41 5.50
C LYS A 234 -18.88 4.53 4.78
N ILE A 235 -18.35 5.01 3.64
CA ILE A 235 -19.04 5.99 2.78
C ILE A 235 -20.39 5.44 2.34
N MET A 236 -20.42 4.21 1.82
CA MET A 236 -21.65 3.54 1.40
C MET A 236 -22.67 3.47 2.54
N LEU A 237 -22.28 2.97 3.70
CA LEU A 237 -23.19 2.80 4.85
C LEU A 237 -23.78 4.13 5.36
N LYS A 238 -23.02 5.24 5.25
CA LYS A 238 -23.47 6.56 5.70
C LYS A 238 -24.27 7.30 4.63
N LEU A 239 -23.85 7.28 3.37
CA LEU A 239 -24.44 8.10 2.31
C LEU A 239 -25.53 7.38 1.51
N ALA A 240 -25.53 6.05 1.43
CA ALA A 240 -26.56 5.29 0.70
C ALA A 240 -27.96 5.40 1.34
N LYS A 241 -28.06 5.89 2.59
CA LYS A 241 -29.35 6.22 3.23
C LYS A 241 -30.14 7.28 2.48
N ASN A 242 -29.47 8.08 1.66
CA ASN A 242 -30.08 9.14 0.85
C ASN A 242 -30.51 8.64 -0.54
N VAL A 243 -30.23 7.38 -0.88
CA VAL A 243 -30.57 6.80 -2.18
C VAL A 243 -31.94 6.14 -2.08
N PRO A 244 -32.91 6.47 -2.96
CA PRO A 244 -34.23 5.85 -2.93
C PRO A 244 -34.12 4.33 -3.14
N THR A 245 -34.53 3.55 -2.14
CA THR A 245 -34.84 2.13 -2.32
C THR A 245 -36.24 2.07 -2.91
N THR A 246 -36.35 1.79 -4.21
CA THR A 246 -37.64 1.57 -4.86
C THR A 246 -38.27 0.29 -4.32
N VAL A 247 -38.99 0.38 -3.21
CA VAL A 247 -40.10 -0.53 -2.94
C VAL A 247 -41.32 0.19 -3.50
N PRO A 248 -41.99 -0.35 -4.54
CA PRO A 248 -43.23 0.23 -5.01
C PRO A 248 -44.23 0.29 -3.85
N ASP A 249 -44.76 1.49 -3.55
CA ASP A 249 -45.79 1.73 -2.53
C ASP A 249 -47.06 0.87 -2.70
N THR A 250 -47.18 0.17 -3.82
CA THR A 250 -48.28 -0.74 -4.14
C THR A 250 -48.33 -2.02 -3.30
N PHE A 251 -47.24 -2.42 -2.63
CA PHE A 251 -47.21 -3.68 -1.85
C PHE A 251 -47.55 -3.52 -0.36
N ALA A 252 -47.64 -2.30 0.17
CA ALA A 252 -47.82 -2.06 1.61
C ALA A 252 -49.27 -2.27 2.14
N LYS A 253 -50.23 -2.68 1.30
CA LYS A 253 -51.65 -2.86 1.70
C LYS A 253 -52.24 -4.25 1.45
N GLY A 254 -51.44 -5.32 1.55
CA GLY A 254 -51.97 -6.69 1.58
C GLY A 254 -52.73 -6.96 2.88
N LYS A 255 -54.03 -7.25 2.82
CA LYS A 255 -54.89 -7.46 4.01
C LYS A 255 -54.84 -8.90 4.54
N GLY A 256 -54.12 -9.83 3.89
CA GLY A 256 -54.03 -11.24 4.31
C GLY A 256 -52.65 -11.68 4.84
N LYS A 257 -52.62 -12.65 5.77
CA LYS A 257 -51.38 -13.25 6.35
C LYS A 257 -50.44 -13.87 5.29
N LYS A 258 -51.01 -14.33 4.16
CA LYS A 258 -50.27 -14.88 3.01
C LYS A 258 -49.70 -13.78 2.09
N GLU A 259 -50.44 -12.68 1.92
CA GLU A 259 -50.01 -11.51 1.15
C GLU A 259 -48.95 -10.71 1.90
N LYS A 260 -49.03 -10.64 3.23
CA LYS A 260 -48.01 -10.00 4.07
C LYS A 260 -46.67 -10.73 3.98
N LYS A 261 -46.68 -12.07 3.99
CA LYS A 261 -45.47 -12.89 3.80
C LYS A 261 -44.89 -12.75 2.39
N ALA A 262 -45.74 -12.71 1.36
CA ALA A 262 -45.30 -12.48 -0.02
C ALA A 262 -44.76 -11.05 -0.24
N ALA A 263 -45.34 -10.06 0.44
CA ALA A 263 -44.85 -8.68 0.43
C ALA A 263 -43.50 -8.57 1.16
N GLU A 264 -43.34 -9.21 2.32
CA GLU A 264 -42.07 -9.31 3.05
C GLU A 264 -40.98 -9.97 2.19
N GLU A 265 -41.27 -11.11 1.56
CA GLU A 265 -40.36 -11.80 0.62
C GLU A 265 -40.02 -10.94 -0.61
N ALA A 266 -40.98 -10.15 -1.13
CA ALA A 266 -40.75 -9.23 -2.24
C ALA A 266 -39.91 -8.02 -1.84
N THR A 267 -40.10 -7.45 -0.64
CA THR A 267 -39.23 -6.40 -0.09
C THR A 267 -37.82 -6.92 0.18
N GLU A 268 -37.68 -8.13 0.73
CA GLU A 268 -36.38 -8.75 0.98
C GLU A 268 -35.65 -9.03 -0.35
N LYS A 269 -36.39 -9.47 -1.37
CA LYS A 269 -35.86 -9.64 -2.73
C LYS A 269 -35.47 -8.30 -3.36
N ALA A 270 -36.29 -7.26 -3.24
CA ALA A 270 -35.99 -5.92 -3.75
C ALA A 270 -34.79 -5.26 -3.02
N LEU A 271 -34.61 -5.53 -1.73
CA LEU A 271 -33.43 -5.12 -0.95
C LEU A 271 -32.18 -5.88 -1.39
N LYS A 272 -32.27 -7.19 -1.66
CA LYS A 272 -31.16 -7.99 -2.21
C LYS A 272 -30.79 -7.60 -3.65
N GLU A 273 -31.76 -7.13 -4.43
CA GLU A 273 -31.56 -6.62 -5.80
C GLU A 273 -31.19 -5.13 -5.83
N CYS A 274 -31.13 -4.46 -4.68
CA CYS A 274 -30.72 -3.07 -4.57
C CYS A 274 -29.23 -2.95 -4.97
N LYS A 275 -28.95 -2.16 -6.00
CA LYS A 275 -27.58 -1.96 -6.53
C LYS A 275 -26.59 -1.52 -5.46
N ALA A 276 -27.00 -0.69 -4.49
CA ALA A 276 -26.16 -0.30 -3.36
C ALA A 276 -25.79 -1.48 -2.43
N VAL A 277 -26.69 -2.45 -2.24
CA VAL A 277 -26.42 -3.67 -1.45
C VAL A 277 -25.48 -4.60 -2.22
N ILE A 278 -25.72 -4.80 -3.51
CA ILE A 278 -24.86 -5.58 -4.41
C ILE A 278 -23.44 -4.99 -4.43
N PHE A 279 -23.32 -3.67 -4.52
CA PHE A 279 -22.04 -2.97 -4.48
C PHE A 279 -21.30 -3.18 -3.15
N LEU A 280 -22.01 -3.17 -2.02
CA LEU A 280 -21.44 -3.45 -0.70
C LEU A 280 -20.93 -4.90 -0.59
N GLU A 281 -21.72 -5.86 -1.07
CA GLU A 281 -21.33 -7.28 -1.11
C GLU A 281 -20.10 -7.50 -2.01
N HIS A 282 -20.03 -6.76 -3.12
CA HIS A 282 -18.87 -6.78 -4.01
C HIS A 282 -17.59 -6.26 -3.36
N ILE A 283 -17.66 -5.14 -2.61
CA ILE A 283 -16.53 -4.64 -1.80
C ILE A 283 -16.07 -5.69 -0.78
N ARG A 284 -17.01 -6.37 -0.11
CA ARG A 284 -16.68 -7.45 0.84
C ARG A 284 -16.02 -8.64 0.17
N ALA A 285 -16.46 -8.99 -1.04
CA ALA A 285 -15.82 -10.05 -1.82
C ALA A 285 -14.40 -9.65 -2.27
N MET A 286 -14.13 -8.37 -2.54
CA MET A 286 -12.78 -7.87 -2.81
C MET A 286 -11.85 -7.99 -1.60
N HIS A 287 -12.34 -7.75 -0.38
CA HIS A 287 -11.55 -8.00 0.84
C HIS A 287 -11.09 -9.45 0.95
N VAL A 288 -11.91 -10.41 0.49
CA VAL A 288 -11.53 -11.82 0.47
C VAL A 288 -10.39 -12.08 -0.52
N GLU A 289 -10.41 -11.48 -1.71
CA GLU A 289 -9.32 -11.59 -2.69
C GLU A 289 -7.99 -11.02 -2.16
N LEU A 290 -8.03 -9.86 -1.51
CA LEU A 290 -6.85 -9.26 -0.88
C LEU A 290 -6.23 -10.19 0.18
N ARG A 291 -7.07 -10.89 0.94
CA ARG A 291 -6.63 -11.89 1.92
C ARG A 291 -5.96 -13.08 1.27
N TYR A 292 -6.53 -13.60 0.18
CA TYR A 292 -5.91 -14.67 -0.60
C TYR A 292 -4.54 -14.26 -1.14
N ALA A 293 -4.42 -13.06 -1.69
CA ALA A 293 -3.16 -12.51 -2.16
C ALA A 293 -2.12 -12.35 -1.03
N GLY A 294 -2.53 -11.84 0.13
CA GLY A 294 -1.67 -11.75 1.31
C GLY A 294 -1.18 -13.11 1.82
N ASN A 295 -2.05 -14.12 1.82
CA ASN A 295 -1.69 -15.50 2.17
C ASN A 295 -0.72 -16.12 1.17
N PHE A 296 -0.97 -15.92 -0.13
CA PHE A 296 -0.07 -16.38 -1.18
C PHE A 296 1.32 -15.76 -1.04
N LEU A 297 1.40 -14.44 -0.80
CA LEU A 297 2.65 -13.73 -0.57
C LEU A 297 3.44 -14.29 0.61
N CYS A 298 2.79 -14.60 1.73
CA CYS A 298 3.47 -15.20 2.88
C CYS A 298 3.96 -16.61 2.60
N SER A 299 3.14 -17.47 1.99
CA SER A 299 3.57 -18.81 1.61
C SER A 299 4.74 -18.75 0.62
N HIS A 300 4.67 -17.86 -0.38
CA HIS A 300 5.73 -17.64 -1.35
C HIS A 300 7.02 -17.15 -0.66
N TRP A 301 6.89 -16.20 0.27
CA TRP A 301 8.00 -15.71 1.06
C TRP A 301 8.69 -16.79 1.88
N GLY A 302 7.92 -17.61 2.60
CA GLY A 302 8.45 -18.73 3.37
C GLY A 302 9.24 -19.71 2.50
N GLN A 303 8.75 -20.01 1.29
CA GLN A 303 9.47 -20.84 0.32
C GLN A 303 10.77 -20.19 -0.14
N MET A 304 10.76 -18.89 -0.42
CA MET A 304 11.96 -18.16 -0.84
C MET A 304 13.04 -18.13 0.25
N MET A 305 12.65 -17.92 1.51
CA MET A 305 13.57 -17.93 2.63
C MET A 305 14.20 -19.31 2.85
N ALA A 306 13.41 -20.39 2.69
CA ALA A 306 13.93 -21.75 2.77
C ALA A 306 14.98 -22.05 1.69
N ILE A 307 14.80 -21.54 0.46
CA ILE A 307 15.79 -21.68 -0.62
C ILE A 307 17.06 -20.89 -0.30
N GLU A 308 16.94 -19.70 0.28
CA GLU A 308 18.13 -18.93 0.70
C GLU A 308 18.94 -19.70 1.73
N ASP A 309 18.28 -20.30 2.73
CA ASP A 309 18.94 -21.10 3.78
C ASP A 309 19.78 -22.26 3.21
N GLU A 310 19.31 -22.90 2.14
CA GLU A 310 20.06 -23.96 1.44
C GLU A 310 21.31 -23.46 0.71
N ASN A 311 21.36 -22.17 0.38
CA ASN A 311 22.41 -21.56 -0.45
C ASN A 311 23.30 -20.58 0.31
N VAL A 312 23.10 -20.42 1.62
CA VAL A 312 24.01 -19.67 2.50
C VAL A 312 25.40 -20.32 2.40
N PRO A 313 26.44 -19.61 1.91
CA PRO A 313 27.74 -20.25 1.70
C PRO A 313 28.33 -20.68 3.05
N SER A 314 28.62 -21.97 3.22
CA SER A 314 29.18 -22.52 4.46
C SER A 314 30.63 -22.08 4.72
N LYS A 315 31.27 -21.44 3.74
CA LYS A 315 32.71 -21.13 3.70
C LYS A 315 33.00 -19.65 3.37
N VAL A 316 32.19 -18.72 3.85
CA VAL A 316 32.50 -17.28 3.69
C VAL A 316 33.67 -16.92 4.61
N GLY A 317 34.82 -16.59 4.04
CA GLY A 317 35.96 -16.05 4.80
C GLY A 317 37.06 -17.06 5.17
N GLU A 318 37.17 -18.21 4.49
CA GLU A 318 38.21 -19.24 4.73
C GLU A 318 39.66 -18.69 4.68
N ASP A 319 39.88 -17.51 4.07
CA ASP A 319 41.18 -16.84 3.99
C ASP A 319 41.38 -15.69 5.00
N LEU A 320 40.41 -15.44 5.90
CA LEU A 320 40.43 -14.30 6.84
C LEU A 320 41.07 -14.60 8.20
N GLY A 321 41.56 -15.84 8.42
CA GLY A 321 42.26 -16.22 9.64
C GLY A 321 41.44 -15.99 10.91
N LYS A 322 41.96 -15.23 11.88
CA LYS A 322 41.23 -14.94 13.14
C LYS A 322 39.98 -14.09 12.95
N ALA A 323 39.89 -13.30 11.87
CA ALA A 323 38.69 -12.52 11.57
C ALA A 323 37.53 -13.43 11.13
N GLN A 324 37.82 -14.61 10.57
CA GLN A 324 36.80 -15.61 10.24
C GLN A 324 36.07 -16.10 11.50
N LEU A 325 36.79 -16.44 12.57
CA LEU A 325 36.19 -16.89 13.84
C LEU A 325 35.26 -15.83 14.45
N VAL A 326 35.68 -14.56 14.44
CA VAL A 326 34.86 -13.45 14.95
C VAL A 326 33.65 -13.20 14.04
N LEU A 327 33.84 -13.26 12.72
CA LEU A 327 32.75 -13.14 11.77
C LEU A 327 31.77 -14.31 11.87
N GLU A 328 32.22 -15.55 12.11
CA GLU A 328 31.37 -16.74 12.27
C GLU A 328 30.53 -16.70 13.57
N GLU A 329 31.12 -16.26 14.69
CA GLU A 329 30.39 -16.03 15.94
C GLU A 329 29.31 -14.95 15.78
N VAL A 330 29.63 -13.87 15.06
CA VAL A 330 28.68 -12.77 14.80
C VAL A 330 27.66 -13.14 13.73
N ARG A 331 28.05 -13.94 12.72
CA ARG A 331 27.23 -14.31 11.55
C ARG A 331 26.00 -15.10 11.95
N SER A 332 26.15 -16.16 12.73
CA SER A 332 25.00 -16.98 13.17
C SER A 332 24.00 -16.16 14.00
N SER A 333 24.49 -15.19 14.78
CA SER A 333 23.69 -14.26 15.56
C SER A 333 23.01 -13.19 14.70
N VAL A 334 23.69 -12.65 13.68
CA VAL A 334 23.17 -11.57 12.82
C VAL A 334 22.24 -12.13 11.74
N GLU A 335 22.62 -13.18 11.01
CA GLU A 335 21.77 -13.83 10.00
C GLU A 335 20.46 -14.31 10.64
N SER A 336 20.52 -15.04 11.75
CA SER A 336 19.31 -15.55 12.40
C SER A 336 18.44 -14.44 13.02
N ARG A 337 19.02 -13.29 13.38
CA ARG A 337 18.26 -12.12 13.88
C ARG A 337 17.67 -11.29 12.75
N ILE A 338 18.38 -11.12 11.64
CA ILE A 338 17.90 -10.44 10.45
C ILE A 338 16.77 -11.27 9.81
N GLN A 339 16.97 -12.57 9.64
CA GLN A 339 15.96 -13.49 9.14
C GLN A 339 14.72 -13.53 10.04
N ARG A 340 14.89 -13.71 11.36
CA ARG A 340 13.77 -13.62 12.31
C ARG A 340 13.10 -12.25 12.29
N SER A 341 13.86 -11.16 12.22
CA SER A 341 13.27 -9.82 12.22
C SER A 341 12.44 -9.55 10.96
N TYR A 342 12.91 -9.97 9.78
CA TYR A 342 12.16 -9.80 8.54
C TYR A 342 10.99 -10.76 8.44
N LEU A 343 11.17 -12.03 8.82
CA LEU A 343 10.09 -13.02 8.84
C LEU A 343 9.01 -12.61 9.85
N ASN A 344 9.38 -12.27 11.08
CA ASN A 344 8.42 -11.82 12.09
C ASN A 344 7.72 -10.54 11.64
N ALA A 345 8.42 -9.55 11.06
CA ALA A 345 7.77 -8.35 10.55
C ALA A 345 6.80 -8.65 9.40
N PHE A 346 7.15 -9.59 8.52
CA PHE A 346 6.29 -10.03 7.42
C PHE A 346 5.07 -10.80 7.92
N GLU A 347 5.26 -11.72 8.87
CA GLU A 347 4.22 -12.47 9.55
C GLU A 347 3.30 -11.56 10.37
N ASP A 348 3.84 -10.53 11.03
CA ASP A 348 3.06 -9.52 11.76
C ASP A 348 2.21 -8.70 10.78
N MET A 349 2.81 -8.20 9.70
CA MET A 349 2.09 -7.47 8.65
C MET A 349 0.99 -8.32 8.02
N GLN A 350 1.28 -9.60 7.73
CA GLN A 350 0.29 -10.54 7.21
C GLN A 350 -0.79 -10.86 8.24
N THR A 351 -0.41 -11.08 9.51
CA THR A 351 -1.34 -11.32 10.61
C THR A 351 -2.30 -10.15 10.74
N THR A 352 -1.83 -8.91 10.58
CA THR A 352 -2.73 -7.75 10.51
C THR A 352 -3.68 -7.81 9.31
N VAL A 353 -3.17 -8.12 8.11
CA VAL A 353 -4.02 -8.28 6.91
C VAL A 353 -5.09 -9.36 7.12
N ARG A 354 -4.75 -10.45 7.85
CA ARG A 354 -5.64 -11.59 8.14
C ARG A 354 -6.58 -11.37 9.32
N SER A 355 -6.13 -10.76 10.41
CA SER A 355 -6.86 -10.66 11.68
C SER A 355 -7.93 -9.59 11.64
N ARG A 356 -7.75 -8.57 10.80
CA ARG A 356 -8.72 -7.49 10.71
C ARG A 356 -10.05 -7.92 10.09
N PHE A 357 -10.14 -9.09 9.42
CA PHE A 357 -11.38 -9.56 8.75
C PHE A 357 -11.44 -11.07 8.62
#